data_AF-A0A2G9SH19-F1
#
_entry.id   AF-A0A2G9SH19-F1
#
_cell.length_a   1.000
_cell.length_b   1.000
_cell.length_c   1.000
_cell.angle_alpha   90.00
_cell.angle_beta   90.00
_cell.angle_gamma   90.00
#
_symmetry.space_group_name_H-M   'P 1'
#
loop_
_entity.id
_entity.type
_entity.pdbx_description
1 polymer ?
#
loop_
_entity_poly.entity_id
_entity_poly.type
_entity_poly.pdbx_seq_one_letter_code
_entity_poly.pdbx_strand_id
1 'polypeptide(L)'
;MTALSLLSIDCDVQLFGLRGDIRNPVQPRFELDSPVCRIFIDVPPKYTIAVHALYMDLENGTNKTQSDYILIRDMKSMKSTAFHGNNLFYWESKGSRAEVEFNGDFSQDRVSFRAQYWAKERGKPIQNGDSVV
;
A
#
# COMPACT_ATOMS: atom_id res chain seq x y z
N MET A 1 11.71 -31.02 -24.64
CA MET A 1 10.68 -30.47 -23.72
C MET A 1 11.38 -30.04 -22.46
N THR A 2 11.33 -28.75 -22.13
CA THR A 2 11.29 -28.17 -20.78
C THR A 2 11.46 -26.67 -20.96
N ALA A 3 10.35 -25.95 -21.13
CA ALA A 3 10.32 -24.55 -20.77
C ALA A 3 10.26 -24.52 -19.25
N LEU A 4 11.38 -24.19 -18.59
CA LEU A 4 11.33 -23.73 -17.21
C LEU A 4 10.65 -22.36 -17.29
N SER A 5 9.33 -22.37 -17.12
CA SER A 5 8.57 -21.15 -16.90
C SER A 5 9.10 -20.54 -15.60
N LEU A 6 9.99 -19.56 -15.72
CA LEU A 6 10.27 -18.59 -14.67
C LEU A 6 8.93 -17.93 -14.34
N LEU A 7 8.22 -18.49 -13.35
CA LEU A 7 7.01 -17.89 -12.82
C LEU A 7 7.44 -16.60 -12.15
N SER A 8 7.28 -15.47 -12.84
CA SER A 8 7.12 -14.18 -12.19
C SER A 8 5.98 -14.35 -11.19
N ILE A 9 6.30 -14.56 -9.92
CA ILE A 9 5.30 -14.47 -8.86
C ILE A 9 4.97 -12.99 -8.77
N ASP A 10 3.92 -12.61 -9.50
CA ASP A 10 3.34 -11.28 -9.43
C ASP A 10 2.64 -11.16 -8.07
N CYS A 11 3.21 -10.32 -7.20
CA CYS A 11 2.65 -9.99 -5.89
C CYS A 11 1.86 -8.68 -5.93
N ASP A 12 1.70 -8.08 -7.11
CA ASP A 12 0.92 -6.86 -7.25
C ASP A 12 -0.56 -7.16 -7.05
N VAL A 13 -1.24 -6.28 -6.33
CA VAL A 13 -2.68 -6.40 -6.05
C VAL A 13 -3.41 -5.18 -6.54
N GLN A 14 -4.51 -5.41 -7.24
CA GLN A 14 -5.43 -4.36 -7.64
C GLN A 14 -6.64 -4.34 -6.70
N LEU A 15 -6.90 -3.18 -6.09
CA LEU A 15 -8.06 -2.91 -5.24
C LEU A 15 -9.03 -1.99 -5.96
N PHE A 16 -10.31 -2.33 -5.84
CA PHE A 16 -11.43 -1.59 -6.41
C PHE A 16 -12.50 -1.30 -5.36
N GLY A 17 -13.36 -0.33 -5.65
CA GLY A 17 -14.51 -0.02 -4.80
C GLY A 17 -14.26 1.15 -3.84
N LEU A 18 -15.27 1.49 -3.04
CA LEU A 18 -15.26 2.73 -2.25
C LEU A 18 -14.48 2.62 -0.93
N ARG A 19 -14.19 1.41 -0.46
CA ARG A 19 -13.40 1.13 0.75
C ARG A 19 -12.69 -0.22 0.60
N GLY A 20 -11.58 -0.40 1.32
CA GLY A 20 -10.91 -1.69 1.41
C GLY A 20 -9.75 -1.68 2.40
N ASP A 21 -9.21 -2.87 2.67
CA ASP A 21 -8.04 -3.05 3.53
C ASP A 21 -6.77 -3.18 2.67
N ILE A 22 -5.67 -2.64 3.18
CA ILE A 22 -4.33 -2.78 2.63
C ILE A 22 -3.50 -3.55 3.64
N ARG A 23 -2.83 -4.61 3.20
CA ARG A 23 -1.93 -5.44 4.01
C ARG A 23 -0.61 -5.60 3.28
N ASN A 24 0.45 -5.91 4.01
CA ASN A 24 1.71 -6.28 3.35
C ASN A 24 1.48 -7.49 2.42
N PRO A 25 2.01 -7.45 1.18
CA PRO A 25 1.91 -8.55 0.24
C PRO A 25 2.76 -9.73 0.71
N VAL A 26 2.30 -10.96 0.45
CA VAL A 26 3.10 -12.16 0.72
C VAL A 26 4.19 -12.23 -0.35
N GLN A 27 5.38 -11.72 -0.02
CA GLN A 27 6.53 -11.80 -0.92
C GLN A 27 7.05 -13.24 -1.01
N PRO A 28 7.29 -13.79 -2.20
CA PRO A 28 7.93 -15.09 -2.35
C PRO A 28 9.36 -15.04 -1.78
N ARG A 29 9.73 -16.04 -0.98
CA ARG A 29 11.03 -16.13 -0.29
C ARG A 29 12.24 -16.46 -1.21
N PHE A 30 12.06 -16.51 -2.52
CA PHE A 30 13.07 -17.05 -3.44
C PHE A 30 13.87 -15.96 -4.18
N GLU A 31 15.15 -15.94 -3.80
CA GLU A 31 16.36 -15.45 -4.50
C GLU A 31 16.62 -13.95 -4.67
N LEU A 32 17.82 -13.57 -4.20
CA LEU A 32 18.76 -12.48 -4.53
C LEU A 32 18.24 -11.03 -4.62
N ASP A 33 17.06 -10.80 -5.19
CA ASP A 33 16.36 -9.51 -5.26
C ASP A 33 14.87 -9.76 -4.93
N SER A 34 14.45 -9.41 -3.71
CA SER A 34 13.03 -9.52 -3.34
C SER A 34 12.19 -8.63 -4.28
N PRO A 35 11.17 -9.18 -4.97
CA PRO A 35 10.38 -8.40 -5.90
C PRO A 35 9.67 -7.26 -5.14
N VAL A 36 9.77 -6.05 -5.68
CA VAL A 36 9.04 -4.88 -5.17
C VAL A 36 7.57 -5.07 -5.50
N CYS A 37 6.76 -5.29 -4.47
CA CYS A 37 5.32 -5.50 -4.60
C CYS A 37 4.56 -4.17 -4.53
N ARG A 38 3.50 -4.07 -5.30
CA ARG A 38 2.65 -2.88 -5.38
C ARG A 38 1.20 -3.20 -5.11
N ILE A 39 0.50 -2.24 -4.54
CA ILE A 39 -0.95 -2.24 -4.48
C ILE A 39 -1.48 -1.04 -5.25
N PHE A 40 -2.32 -1.29 -6.23
CA PHE A 40 -2.98 -0.28 -7.03
C PHE A 40 -4.41 -0.08 -6.51
N ILE A 41 -4.77 1.15 -6.18
CA ILE A 41 -6.11 1.50 -5.69
C ILE A 41 -6.81 2.32 -6.75
N ASP A 42 -7.90 1.79 -7.31
CA ASP A 42 -8.72 2.47 -8.30
C ASP A 42 -10.15 2.67 -7.76
N VAL A 43 -10.52 3.94 -7.57
CA VAL A 43 -11.88 4.34 -7.19
C VAL A 43 -12.57 5.07 -8.34
N PRO A 44 -13.90 5.23 -8.34
CA PRO A 44 -14.57 5.92 -9.44
C PRO A 44 -14.05 7.36 -9.63
N PRO A 45 -13.95 7.88 -10.88
CA PRO A 45 -13.25 9.14 -11.19
C PRO A 45 -13.70 10.39 -10.43
N LYS A 46 -14.93 10.39 -9.88
CA LYS A 46 -15.48 11.50 -9.10
C LYS A 46 -14.95 11.59 -7.66
N TYR A 47 -14.23 10.57 -7.20
CA TYR A 47 -13.67 10.51 -5.84
C TYR A 47 -12.16 10.85 -5.81
N THR A 48 -11.67 11.10 -4.60
CA THR A 48 -10.27 10.98 -4.20
C THR A 48 -10.12 9.83 -3.19
N ILE A 49 -8.89 9.49 -2.82
CA ILE A 49 -8.57 8.38 -1.94
C ILE A 49 -7.99 8.95 -0.66
N ALA A 50 -8.46 8.46 0.49
CA ALA A 50 -7.77 8.60 1.76
C ALA A 50 -7.28 7.22 2.22
N VAL A 51 -6.10 7.18 2.83
CA VAL A 51 -5.49 5.98 3.41
C VAL A 51 -5.13 6.28 4.86
N HIS A 52 -5.51 5.38 5.77
CA HIS A 52 -5.21 5.46 7.18
C HIS A 52 -4.49 4.20 7.64
N ALA A 53 -3.26 4.34 8.11
CA ALA A 53 -2.50 3.24 8.69
C ALA A 53 -3.06 2.87 10.06
N LEU A 54 -3.33 1.58 10.26
CA LEU A 54 -3.83 1.01 11.51
C LEU A 54 -2.73 0.30 12.30
N TYR A 55 -1.71 -0.20 11.61
CA TYR A 55 -0.58 -0.89 12.21
C TYR A 55 0.65 -0.77 11.30
N MET A 56 1.80 -0.44 11.88
CA MET A 56 3.10 -0.33 11.23
C MET A 56 4.19 -0.80 12.19
N ASP A 57 4.94 -1.82 11.77
CA ASP A 57 6.19 -2.27 12.40
C ASP A 57 7.24 -2.51 11.31
N LEU A 58 7.93 -1.45 10.89
CA LEU A 58 8.91 -1.46 9.80
C LEU A 58 10.37 -1.35 10.32
N GLU A 59 10.56 -1.29 11.63
CA GLU A 59 11.90 -1.10 12.24
C GLU A 59 12.68 -2.41 12.44
N ASN A 60 12.05 -3.57 12.20
CA ASN A 60 12.55 -4.87 12.66
C ASN A 60 13.60 -5.53 11.74
N GLY A 61 14.26 -4.77 10.87
CA GLY A 61 15.34 -5.24 10.02
C GLY A 61 16.68 -5.25 10.74
N THR A 62 17.02 -6.32 11.47
CA THR A 62 18.37 -6.53 12.01
C THR A 62 19.41 -6.47 10.87
N ASN A 63 20.36 -5.53 10.94
CA ASN A 63 21.51 -5.41 10.02
C ASN A 63 21.18 -5.26 8.53
N LYS A 64 20.34 -4.31 8.15
CA LYS A 64 20.21 -3.88 6.74
C LYS A 64 20.75 -2.47 6.54
N THR A 65 21.44 -2.25 5.42
CA THR A 65 21.93 -0.93 4.97
C THR A 65 20.81 0.00 4.50
N GLN A 66 19.62 -0.55 4.26
CA GLN A 66 18.41 0.17 3.88
C GLN A 66 17.27 -0.20 4.83
N SER A 67 16.57 0.82 5.35
CA SER A 67 15.37 0.64 6.17
C SER A 67 14.16 0.32 5.29
N ASP A 68 13.28 -0.58 5.75
CA ASP A 68 12.02 -0.88 5.08
C ASP A 68 11.11 0.36 5.08
N TYR A 69 10.35 0.56 3.99
CA TYR A 69 9.43 1.68 3.86
C TYR A 69 8.26 1.43 2.92
N ILE A 70 7.22 2.22 3.12
CA ILE A 70 6.02 2.22 2.29
C ILE A 70 5.99 3.53 1.53
N LEU A 71 5.85 3.46 0.21
CA LEU A 71 5.75 4.62 -0.66
C LEU A 71 4.34 4.71 -1.22
N ILE A 72 3.62 5.80 -0.94
CA ILE A 72 2.31 6.04 -1.56
C ILE A 72 2.45 7.12 -2.63
N ARG A 73 2.04 6.81 -3.86
CA ARG A 73 2.07 7.71 -5.02
C ARG A 73 0.64 8.06 -5.46
N ASP A 74 0.36 9.36 -5.56
CA ASP A 74 -0.86 9.87 -6.19
C ASP A 74 -0.66 9.92 -7.71
N MET A 75 -1.41 9.11 -8.44
CA MET A 75 -1.25 8.96 -9.90
C MET A 75 -1.77 10.17 -10.69
N LYS A 76 -2.49 11.10 -10.07
CA LYS A 76 -2.88 12.36 -10.73
C LYS A 76 -1.79 13.41 -10.62
N SER A 77 -1.17 13.54 -9.45
CA SER A 77 -0.12 14.56 -9.23
C SER A 77 1.30 14.03 -9.44
N MET A 78 1.44 12.71 -9.61
CA MET A 78 2.70 11.98 -9.69
C MET A 78 3.62 12.20 -8.47
N LYS A 79 3.07 12.67 -7.35
CA LYS A 79 3.79 12.89 -6.09
C LYS A 79 3.78 11.63 -5.25
N SER A 80 4.94 11.30 -4.68
CA SER A 80 5.11 10.18 -3.76
C SER A 80 5.38 10.69 -2.33
N THR A 81 4.94 9.92 -1.34
CA THR A 81 5.21 10.17 0.08
C THR A 81 5.70 8.86 0.70
N ALA A 82 6.88 8.90 1.32
CA ALA A 82 7.48 7.74 1.96
C ALA A 82 7.18 7.74 3.46
N PHE A 83 6.85 6.56 3.98
CA PHE A 83 6.54 6.31 5.38
C PHE A 83 7.50 5.24 5.91
N HIS A 84 8.14 5.54 7.05
CA HIS A 84 9.18 4.74 7.66
C HIS A 84 8.86 4.49 9.13
N GLY A 85 9.45 3.43 9.67
CA GLY A 85 9.34 3.06 11.08
C GLY A 85 7.91 2.75 11.51
N ASN A 86 7.58 3.09 12.75
CA ASN A 86 6.34 2.62 13.40
C ASN A 86 5.27 3.72 13.51
N ASN A 87 5.48 4.87 12.88
CA ASN A 87 4.56 6.00 12.95
C ASN A 87 3.38 5.80 11.99
N LEU A 88 2.16 5.71 12.55
CA LEU A 88 0.94 5.67 11.76
C LEU A 88 0.70 7.00 11.02
N PHE A 89 0.07 6.90 9.85
CA PHE A 89 -0.19 8.06 9.00
C PHE A 89 -1.64 8.14 8.52
N TYR A 90 -2.01 9.34 8.12
CA TYR A 90 -3.18 9.64 7.31
C TYR A 90 -2.71 10.32 6.01
N TRP A 91 -3.11 9.78 4.87
CA TRP A 91 -2.69 10.26 3.56
C TRP A 91 -3.90 10.48 2.65
N GLU A 92 -3.85 11.51 1.81
CA GLU A 92 -4.90 11.83 0.84
C GLU A 92 -4.34 12.07 -0.56
N SER A 93 -5.03 11.55 -1.57
CA SER A 93 -4.74 11.78 -2.97
C SER A 93 -5.48 13.00 -3.53
N LYS A 94 -4.99 13.53 -4.66
CA LYS A 94 -5.75 14.48 -5.50
C LYS A 94 -6.53 13.78 -6.61
N GLY A 95 -6.16 12.54 -6.93
CA GLY A 95 -6.74 11.70 -7.99
C GLY A 95 -7.58 10.54 -7.47
N SER A 96 -8.20 9.82 -8.40
CA SER A 96 -8.97 8.61 -8.10
C SER A 96 -8.13 7.32 -8.19
N ARG A 97 -6.81 7.46 -8.31
CA ARG A 97 -5.87 6.34 -8.44
C ARG A 97 -4.63 6.59 -7.58
N ALA A 98 -4.20 5.56 -6.86
CA ALA A 98 -3.00 5.60 -6.04
C ALA A 98 -2.22 4.28 -6.16
N GLU A 99 -0.91 4.35 -5.99
CA GLU A 99 -0.02 3.19 -5.95
C GLU A 99 0.66 3.17 -4.58
N VAL A 100 0.66 2.00 -3.94
CA VAL A 100 1.33 1.74 -2.66
C VAL A 100 2.43 0.73 -2.92
N GLU A 101 3.68 1.16 -2.85
CA GLU A 101 4.86 0.33 -3.08
C GLU A 101 5.48 -0.08 -1.74
N PHE A 102 5.82 -1.36 -1.64
CA PHE A 102 6.44 -1.98 -0.47
C PHE A 102 7.92 -2.23 -0.77
N ASN A 103 8.81 -1.40 -0.21
CA ASN A 103 10.25 -1.53 -0.37
C ASN A 103 10.89 -2.13 0.87
N GLY A 104 11.66 -3.20 0.66
CA GLY A 104 12.26 -3.97 1.73
C GLY A 104 11.66 -5.36 1.84
N ASP A 105 11.86 -5.97 3.00
CA ASP A 105 11.50 -7.38 3.23
C ASP A 105 10.17 -7.50 3.95
N PHE A 106 9.14 -7.73 3.15
CA PHE A 106 7.80 -8.05 3.64
C PHE A 106 7.50 -9.56 3.54
N SER A 107 8.55 -10.39 3.38
CA SER A 107 8.46 -11.84 3.14
C SER A 107 8.31 -12.68 4.42
N GLN A 108 8.45 -12.06 5.59
CA GLN A 108 8.23 -12.74 6.86
C GLN A 108 6.72 -12.94 7.09
N ASP A 109 6.34 -14.10 7.64
CA ASP A 109 4.94 -14.46 7.99
C ASP A 109 4.34 -13.58 9.12
N ARG A 110 4.89 -12.38 9.33
CA ARG A 110 4.46 -11.38 10.29
C ARG A 110 3.77 -10.26 9.52
N VAL A 111 2.56 -9.92 9.95
CA VAL A 111 1.89 -8.71 9.47
C VAL A 111 2.70 -7.53 10.02
N SER A 112 3.44 -6.82 9.15
CA SER A 112 4.20 -5.60 9.49
C SER A 112 3.46 -4.33 9.09
N PHE A 113 2.40 -4.45 8.27
CA PHE A 113 1.60 -3.32 7.82
C PHE A 113 0.12 -3.67 7.69
N ARG A 114 -0.74 -2.77 8.20
CA ARG A 114 -2.18 -2.76 7.93
C ARG A 114 -2.67 -1.33 7.79
N ALA A 115 -3.45 -1.08 6.75
CA ALA A 115 -4.15 0.18 6.54
C ALA A 115 -5.55 -0.04 5.96
N GLN A 116 -6.35 1.02 5.97
CA GLN A 116 -7.64 1.07 5.28
C GLN A 116 -7.66 2.25 4.33
N TYR A 117 -8.31 2.07 3.17
CA TYR A 117 -8.59 3.17 2.27
C TYR A 117 -10.09 3.42 2.13
N TRP A 118 -10.44 4.65 1.77
CA TRP A 118 -11.79 4.99 1.34
C TRP A 118 -11.81 6.10 0.31
N ALA A 119 -12.85 6.07 -0.52
CA ALA A 119 -13.16 7.06 -1.52
C ALA A 119 -13.85 8.27 -0.85
N LYS A 120 -13.34 9.49 -1.11
CA LYS A 120 -13.92 10.77 -0.67
C LYS A 120 -14.47 11.52 -1.86
N GLU A 121 -15.76 11.89 -1.83
CA GLU A 121 -16.38 12.61 -2.95
C GLU A 121 -15.80 14.03 -3.03
N ARG A 122 -15.42 14.47 -4.23
CA ARG A 122 -14.85 15.81 -4.42
C ARG A 122 -15.89 16.88 -4.11
N GLY A 123 -15.50 17.86 -3.29
CA GLY A 123 -16.35 19.03 -3.02
C GLY A 123 -17.52 18.79 -2.07
N LYS A 124 -17.68 17.59 -1.50
CA LYS A 124 -18.56 17.42 -0.33
C LYS A 124 -17.79 17.74 0.95
N PRO A 125 -18.36 18.54 1.86
CA PRO A 125 -17.84 18.69 3.21
C PRO A 125 -17.77 17.32 3.90
N ILE A 126 -16.77 17.12 4.76
CA ILE A 126 -16.74 15.99 5.70
C ILE A 126 -18.01 16.12 6.55
N GLN A 127 -18.96 15.22 6.37
CA GLN A 127 -20.06 15.10 7.30
C GLN A 127 -19.51 14.37 8.53
N ASN A 128 -19.29 15.10 9.62
CA ASN A 128 -19.16 14.51 10.96
C ASN A 128 -20.48 13.78 11.24
N GLY A 129 -20.55 12.47 10.97
CA GLY A 129 -21.83 11.77 11.05
C GLY A 129 -21.82 10.25 11.03
N ASP A 130 -20.77 9.57 10.53
CA ASP A 130 -20.75 8.10 10.54
C ASP A 130 -19.76 7.57 11.58
N SER A 131 -20.00 7.94 12.83
CA SER A 131 -19.60 7.13 13.99
C SER A 131 -20.84 6.41 14.52
N VAL A 132 -20.65 5.13 14.84
CA VAL A 132 -21.53 4.23 15.60
C VAL A 132 -22.56 3.44 14.79
N VAL A 133 -22.19 2.20 14.45
CA VAL A 133 -22.74 1.02 15.14
C VAL A 133 -21.57 0.14 15.56
#